data_AF-A0A8I2K3F1-F1
#
_entry.id   AF-A0A8I2K3F1-F1
#
_cell.length_a   1.000
_cell.length_b   1.000
_cell.length_c   1.000
_cell.angle_alpha   90.00
_cell.angle_beta   90.00
_cell.angle_gamma   90.00
#
_symmetry.space_group_name_H-M   'P 1'
#
loop_
_entity.id
_entity.type
_entity.pdbx_description
1 polymer ?
#
loop_
_entity_poly.entity_id
_entity_poly.type
_entity_poly.pdbx_seq_one_letter_code
_entity_poly.pdbx_strand_id
1 'polypeptide(L)'
;YPGLRVPGGWDNFEIAVRTIIGQQVSIQAANTITGRLVREYGTPIENSFIPGIAYLFPTPEALAAADLSAIGMPAKRARTLNTLASKVAEGEITLEGIADIESVKRDLLQLPGIGKWTTEYIAMRALREPDAFPAGDLALKRELQGMSSQVPDDYQEINRPQVWRPWRAYAAMYLWKKHATKNVKNQEVRI
;
A
#
# COMPACT_ATOMS: atom_id res chain seq x y z
N TYR A 1 -3.51 -21.06 6.81
CA TYR A 1 -2.28 -20.35 7.24
C TYR A 1 -2.51 -19.74 8.63
N PRO A 2 -2.38 -20.50 9.73
CA PRO A 2 -2.78 -20.05 11.07
C PRO A 2 -1.94 -18.89 11.64
N GLY A 3 -0.68 -18.75 11.23
CA GLY A 3 0.21 -17.64 11.64
C GLY A 3 0.13 -16.39 10.77
N LEU A 4 -0.88 -16.25 9.89
CA LEU A 4 -0.98 -15.10 9.00
C LEU A 4 -1.23 -13.80 9.79
N ARG A 5 -0.57 -12.71 9.37
CA ARG A 5 -0.75 -11.35 9.91
C ARG A 5 -0.92 -10.38 8.76
N VAL A 6 -1.48 -9.21 9.06
CA VAL A 6 -1.45 -8.03 8.16
C VAL A 6 -0.18 -7.25 8.49
N PRO A 7 0.86 -7.28 7.64
CA PRO A 7 2.11 -6.61 7.97
C PRO A 7 1.91 -5.10 7.92
N GLY A 8 2.24 -4.38 8.99
CA GLY A 8 2.31 -2.93 8.97
C GLY A 8 3.68 -2.43 8.54
N GLY A 9 4.03 -1.24 9.03
CA GLY A 9 5.40 -0.72 9.09
C GLY A 9 5.57 0.18 10.31
N TRP A 10 6.76 0.76 10.41
CA TRP A 10 7.16 1.61 11.53
C TRP A 10 6.63 3.03 11.40
N ASP A 11 6.66 3.57 10.18
CA ASP A 11 6.12 4.88 9.84
C ASP A 11 4.97 4.73 8.82
N ASN A 12 3.84 5.37 9.16
CA ASN A 12 2.63 5.31 8.35
C ASN A 12 2.75 6.17 7.10
N PHE A 13 3.50 7.27 7.17
CA PHE A 13 3.77 8.13 6.02
C PHE A 13 4.63 7.40 4.98
N GLU A 14 5.72 6.74 5.39
CA GLU A 14 6.57 5.91 4.53
C GLU A 14 5.76 4.84 3.80
N ILE A 15 4.83 4.16 4.49
CA ILE A 15 3.96 3.16 3.86
C ILE A 15 3.06 3.80 2.80
N ALA A 16 2.48 4.97 3.09
CA ALA A 16 1.66 5.69 2.13
C ALA A 16 2.45 6.11 0.89
N VAL A 17 3.66 6.65 1.08
CA VAL A 17 4.58 7.02 0.00
C VAL A 17 4.96 5.79 -0.84
N ARG A 18 5.37 4.68 -0.20
CA ARG A 18 5.70 3.43 -0.90
C ARG A 18 4.49 2.86 -1.66
N THR A 19 3.29 3.03 -1.14
CA THR A 19 2.05 2.62 -1.82
C THR A 19 1.85 3.41 -3.11
N ILE A 20 2.06 4.72 -3.10
CA ILE A 20 1.98 5.57 -4.30
C ILE A 20 3.07 5.18 -5.30
N ILE A 21 4.31 5.04 -4.84
CA ILE A 21 5.45 4.64 -5.69
C ILE A 21 5.17 3.30 -6.39
N GLY A 22 4.63 2.33 -5.66
CA GLY A 22 4.34 0.99 -6.13
C GLY A 22 3.15 0.86 -7.09
N GLN A 23 2.40 1.93 -7.36
CA GLN A 23 1.27 1.89 -8.29
C GLN A 23 1.72 1.40 -9.69
N GLN A 24 1.06 0.36 -10.22
CA GLN A 24 1.25 -0.10 -11.61
C GLN A 24 2.71 -0.42 -12.01
N VAL A 25 3.58 -0.74 -11.06
CA VAL A 25 4.98 -1.12 -11.33
C VAL A 25 5.34 -2.44 -10.61
N SER A 26 6.45 -3.05 -11.01
CA SER A 26 6.97 -4.23 -10.30
C SER A 26 7.50 -3.84 -8.91
N ILE A 27 7.55 -4.82 -8.00
CA ILE A 27 8.15 -4.65 -6.67
C ILE A 27 9.61 -4.19 -6.79
N GLN A 28 10.35 -4.74 -7.74
CA GLN A 28 11.75 -4.36 -7.97
C GLN A 28 11.88 -2.90 -8.40
N ALA A 29 11.04 -2.44 -9.35
CA ALA A 29 11.04 -1.05 -9.78
C ALA A 29 10.65 -0.10 -8.63
N ALA A 30 9.63 -0.45 -7.85
CA ALA A 30 9.22 0.31 -6.67
C ALA A 30 10.36 0.43 -5.64
N ASN A 31 11.09 -0.65 -5.37
CA ASN A 31 12.25 -0.65 -4.48
C ASN A 31 13.38 0.24 -5.01
N THR A 32 13.68 0.18 -6.30
CA THR A 32 14.71 1.04 -6.92
C THR A 32 14.35 2.52 -6.81
N ILE A 33 13.10 2.88 -7.12
CA ILE A 33 12.61 4.27 -7.01
C ILE A 33 12.66 4.74 -5.55
N THR A 34 12.18 3.91 -4.62
CA THR A 34 12.20 4.26 -3.19
C THR A 34 13.62 4.44 -2.68
N GLY A 35 14.54 3.55 -3.07
CA GLY A 35 15.96 3.66 -2.69
C GLY A 35 16.66 4.89 -3.29
N ARG A 36 16.22 5.38 -4.45
CA ARG A 36 16.68 6.69 -4.97
C ARG A 36 16.09 7.83 -4.14
N LEU A 37 14.79 7.78 -3.85
CA LEU A 37 14.10 8.82 -3.08
C LEU A 37 14.70 9.00 -1.69
N VAL A 38 15.01 7.91 -0.99
CA VAL A 38 15.67 7.95 0.32
C VAL A 38 17.09 8.50 0.23
N ARG A 39 17.85 8.20 -0.83
CA ARG A 39 19.22 8.73 -0.99
C ARG A 39 19.25 10.23 -1.29
N GLU A 40 18.30 10.72 -2.08
CA GLU A 40 18.27 12.13 -2.51
C GLU A 40 17.61 13.05 -1.46
N TYR A 41 16.56 12.57 -0.77
CA TYR A 41 15.73 13.41 0.12
C TYR A 41 15.68 12.91 1.57
N GLY A 42 16.35 11.79 1.89
CA GLY A 42 16.37 11.25 3.25
C GLY A 42 17.38 11.97 4.12
N THR A 43 17.17 11.91 5.44
CA THR A 43 18.11 12.51 6.40
C THR A 43 19.30 11.58 6.61
N PRO A 44 20.56 12.01 6.37
CA PRO A 44 21.73 11.19 6.65
C PRO A 44 21.81 10.81 8.13
N ILE A 45 22.20 9.56 8.41
CA ILE A 45 22.46 9.10 9.77
C ILE A 45 23.96 9.19 10.03
N GLU A 46 24.37 10.12 10.89
CA GLU A 46 25.75 10.19 11.37
C GLU A 46 26.07 8.94 12.20
N ASN A 47 27.19 8.28 11.91
CA ASN A 47 27.70 7.14 12.67
C ASN A 47 26.70 5.96 12.83
N SER A 48 26.02 5.58 11.74
CA SER A 48 25.11 4.43 11.77
C SER A 48 25.81 3.16 12.27
N PHE A 49 25.26 2.56 13.33
CA PHE A 49 25.74 1.31 13.91
C PHE A 49 25.32 0.07 13.11
N ILE A 50 24.47 0.23 12.08
CA ILE A 50 23.96 -0.86 11.25
C ILE A 50 24.55 -0.74 9.83
N PRO A 51 25.37 -1.71 9.39
CA PRO A 51 25.95 -1.70 8.05
C PRO A 51 24.87 -1.58 6.95
N GLY A 52 25.08 -0.65 6.02
CA GLY A 52 24.19 -0.44 4.87
C GLY A 52 22.96 0.45 5.13
N ILE A 53 22.73 0.90 6.38
CA ILE A 53 21.70 1.89 6.69
C ILE A 53 22.39 3.26 6.83
N ALA A 54 22.21 4.14 5.86
CA ALA A 54 22.86 5.46 5.82
C ALA A 54 21.89 6.65 5.92
N TYR A 55 20.60 6.41 5.75
CA TYR A 55 19.58 7.45 5.67
C TYR A 55 18.31 7.04 6.40
N LEU A 56 17.67 8.00 7.07
CA LEU A 56 16.27 7.93 7.46
C LEU A 56 15.39 8.18 6.24
N PHE A 57 14.14 7.74 6.32
CA PHE A 57 13.15 8.05 5.29
C PHE A 57 12.88 9.57 5.24
N PRO A 58 12.63 10.17 4.05
CA PRO A 58 12.32 11.60 3.95
C PRO A 58 11.06 11.99 4.75
N THR A 59 11.10 13.15 5.41
CA THR A 59 9.93 13.67 6.14
C THR A 59 8.85 14.19 5.18
N PRO A 60 7.60 14.40 5.65
CA PRO A 60 6.56 15.06 4.86
C PRO A 60 6.99 16.42 4.29
N GLU A 61 7.67 17.25 5.08
CA GLU A 61 8.14 18.57 4.66
C GLU A 61 9.19 18.46 3.56
N ALA A 62 10.13 17.51 3.70
CA ALA A 62 11.16 17.29 2.70
C ALA A 62 10.56 16.86 1.35
N LEU A 63 9.58 15.94 1.37
CA LEU A 63 8.92 15.49 0.14
C LEU A 63 7.91 16.49 -0.42
N ALA A 64 7.32 17.35 0.41
CA ALA A 64 6.47 18.44 -0.05
C ALA A 64 7.28 19.43 -0.92
N ALA A 65 8.50 19.77 -0.49
CA ALA A 65 9.38 20.72 -1.17
C ALA A 65 10.26 20.09 -2.28
N ALA A 66 10.32 18.76 -2.37
CA ALA A 66 11.21 18.08 -3.31
C ALA A 66 10.79 18.21 -4.78
N ASP A 67 11.76 18.45 -5.67
CA ASP A 67 11.59 18.24 -7.11
C ASP A 67 11.79 16.76 -7.48
N LEU A 68 10.70 16.02 -7.58
CA LEU A 68 10.73 14.59 -7.89
C LEU A 68 10.86 14.26 -9.39
N SER A 69 11.18 15.23 -10.25
CA SER A 69 11.27 15.03 -11.71
C SER A 69 12.29 13.96 -12.13
N ALA A 70 13.43 13.87 -11.43
CA ALA A 70 14.53 12.93 -11.74
C ALA A 70 14.43 11.56 -11.03
N ILE A 71 13.37 11.33 -10.24
CA ILE A 71 13.29 10.15 -9.37
C ILE A 71 12.99 8.85 -10.13
N GLY A 72 12.58 8.96 -11.40
CA GLY A 72 12.30 7.80 -12.26
C GLY A 72 10.86 7.28 -12.13
N MET A 73 9.89 8.16 -11.90
CA MET A 73 8.46 7.83 -11.93
C MET A 73 7.66 8.84 -12.78
N PRO A 74 6.44 8.50 -13.24
CA PRO A 74 5.63 9.43 -14.03
C PRO A 74 5.33 10.73 -13.27
N ALA A 75 5.35 11.87 -13.96
CA ALA A 75 5.17 13.19 -13.35
C ALA A 75 3.84 13.35 -12.59
N LYS A 76 2.77 12.67 -13.03
CA LYS A 76 1.49 12.66 -12.30
C LYS A 76 1.63 12.02 -10.91
N ARG A 77 2.40 10.93 -10.80
CA ARG A 77 2.62 10.21 -9.54
C ARG A 77 3.55 10.98 -8.60
N ALA A 78 4.58 11.61 -9.15
CA ALA A 78 5.41 12.56 -8.41
C ALA A 78 4.55 13.65 -7.78
N ARG A 79 3.67 14.31 -8.56
CA ARG A 79 2.73 15.31 -8.03
C ARG A 79 1.81 14.77 -6.94
N THR A 80 1.24 13.57 -7.12
CA THR A 80 0.43 12.91 -6.08
C THR A 80 1.22 12.74 -4.77
N LEU A 81 2.49 12.35 -4.87
CA LEU A 81 3.37 12.21 -3.70
C LEU A 81 3.61 13.56 -3.02
N ASN A 82 3.98 14.61 -3.77
CA ASN A 82 4.15 15.96 -3.22
C ASN A 82 2.85 16.44 -2.56
N THR A 83 1.69 16.28 -3.20
CA THR A 83 0.40 16.68 -2.62
C THR A 83 0.10 15.95 -1.31
N LEU A 84 0.30 14.62 -1.25
CA LEU A 84 0.13 13.88 0.00
C LEU A 84 1.09 14.42 1.08
N ALA A 85 2.36 14.60 0.72
CA ALA A 85 3.39 15.07 1.65
C ALA A 85 3.06 16.46 2.21
N SER A 86 2.62 17.40 1.37
CA SER A 86 2.15 18.72 1.80
C SER A 86 0.97 18.62 2.77
N LYS A 87 -0.04 17.79 2.47
CA LYS A 87 -1.23 17.66 3.33
C LYS A 87 -0.92 17.01 4.68
N VAL A 88 0.06 16.12 4.73
CA VAL A 88 0.55 15.54 5.99
C VAL A 88 1.39 16.56 6.77
N ALA A 89 2.29 17.29 6.11
CA ALA A 89 3.11 18.34 6.72
C ALA A 89 2.26 19.49 7.30
N GLU A 90 1.17 19.85 6.62
CA GLU A 90 0.21 20.87 7.05
C GLU A 90 -0.75 20.37 8.17
N GLY A 91 -0.71 19.07 8.50
CA GLY A 91 -1.60 18.45 9.48
C GLY A 91 -3.04 18.25 9.01
N GLU A 92 -3.34 18.51 7.74
CA GLU A 92 -4.67 18.30 7.15
C GLU A 92 -5.01 16.81 7.02
N ILE A 93 -4.01 15.94 6.85
CA ILE A 93 -4.15 14.49 6.89
C ILE A 93 -3.23 13.93 7.97
N THR A 94 -3.81 13.41 9.04
CA THR A 94 -3.06 12.75 10.12
C THR A 94 -3.01 11.23 9.88
N LEU A 95 -1.82 10.70 9.56
CA LEU A 95 -1.59 9.26 9.39
C LEU A 95 -1.12 8.57 10.69
N GLU A 96 -0.88 9.32 11.75
CA GLU A 96 -0.37 8.84 13.03
C GLU A 96 -1.42 8.92 14.15
N GLY A 97 -1.15 8.24 15.27
CA GLY A 97 -2.01 8.30 16.46
C GLY A 97 -3.36 7.60 16.29
N ILE A 98 -4.34 8.00 17.11
CA ILE A 98 -5.73 7.52 17.04
C ILE A 98 -6.47 8.38 16.01
N ALA A 99 -6.20 8.14 14.73
CA ALA A 99 -6.89 8.82 13.65
C ALA A 99 -8.29 8.22 13.42
N ASP A 100 -9.27 9.06 13.08
CA ASP A 100 -10.55 8.58 12.53
C ASP A 100 -10.28 8.02 11.12
N ILE A 101 -10.23 6.70 11.04
CA ILE A 101 -9.92 5.96 9.81
C ILE A 101 -10.84 6.35 8.67
N GLU A 102 -12.14 6.58 8.94
CA GLU A 102 -13.07 6.95 7.88
C GLU A 102 -12.87 8.40 7.43
N SER A 103 -12.42 9.31 8.30
CA SER A 103 -11.97 10.64 7.87
C SER A 103 -10.73 10.58 7.01
N VAL A 104 -9.69 9.89 7.47
CA VAL A 104 -8.44 9.75 6.71
C VAL A 104 -8.70 9.15 5.33
N LYS A 105 -9.57 8.14 5.24
CA LYS A 105 -9.96 7.56 3.95
C LYS A 105 -10.69 8.54 3.04
N ARG A 106 -11.59 9.38 3.58
CA ARG A 106 -12.26 10.44 2.80
C ARG A 106 -11.24 11.45 2.26
N ASP A 107 -10.30 11.89 3.10
CA ASP A 107 -9.32 12.92 2.75
C ASP A 107 -8.33 12.38 1.71
N LEU A 108 -7.84 11.15 1.90
CA LEU A 108 -7.00 10.45 0.91
C LEU A 108 -7.70 10.32 -0.46
N LEU A 109 -9.00 10.00 -0.47
CA LEU A 109 -9.77 9.85 -1.72
C LEU A 109 -9.95 11.17 -2.49
N GLN A 110 -9.81 12.32 -1.84
CA GLN A 110 -9.89 13.62 -2.51
C GLN A 110 -8.58 13.98 -3.23
N LEU A 111 -7.47 13.30 -2.92
CA LEU A 111 -6.18 13.60 -3.51
C LEU A 111 -6.06 13.07 -4.95
N PRO A 112 -5.69 13.91 -5.93
CA PRO A 112 -5.50 13.46 -7.31
C PRO A 112 -4.47 12.34 -7.41
N GLY A 113 -4.87 11.20 -8.00
CA GLY A 113 -4.00 10.03 -8.16
C GLY A 113 -4.07 9.01 -7.00
N ILE A 114 -4.86 9.29 -5.96
CA ILE A 114 -5.20 8.31 -4.92
C ILE A 114 -6.64 7.84 -5.13
N GLY A 115 -6.78 6.58 -5.53
CA GLY A 115 -8.08 5.94 -5.70
C GLY A 115 -8.47 5.04 -4.53
N LYS A 116 -9.66 4.43 -4.62
CA LYS A 116 -10.17 3.47 -3.62
C LYS A 116 -9.18 2.37 -3.26
N TRP A 117 -8.48 1.80 -4.25
CA TRP A 117 -7.48 0.76 -4.00
C TRP A 117 -6.34 1.28 -3.12
N THR A 118 -5.75 2.44 -3.45
CA THR A 118 -4.65 3.03 -2.67
C THR A 118 -5.10 3.43 -1.28
N THR A 119 -6.30 4.00 -1.16
CA THR A 119 -6.90 4.39 0.11
C THR A 119 -7.08 3.19 1.04
N GLU A 120 -7.72 2.13 0.56
CA GLU A 120 -7.93 0.90 1.33
C GLU A 120 -6.61 0.19 1.64
N TYR A 121 -5.63 0.23 0.73
CA TYR A 121 -4.30 -0.33 0.99
C TYR A 121 -3.54 0.44 2.08
N ILE A 122 -3.62 1.77 2.09
CA ILE A 122 -3.04 2.62 3.14
C ILE A 122 -3.76 2.37 4.47
N ALA A 123 -5.09 2.34 4.49
CA ALA A 123 -5.84 2.00 5.70
C ALA A 123 -5.41 0.64 6.26
N MET A 124 -5.27 -0.36 5.39
CA MET A 124 -4.88 -1.72 5.77
C MET A 124 -3.43 -1.80 6.29
N ARG A 125 -2.45 -1.20 5.60
CA ARG A 125 -1.02 -1.37 5.90
C ARG A 125 -0.47 -0.31 6.86
N ALA A 126 -0.88 0.95 6.70
CA ALA A 126 -0.42 2.04 7.53
C ALA A 126 -1.27 2.17 8.79
N LEU A 127 -2.59 2.33 8.62
CA LEU A 127 -3.49 2.56 9.76
C LEU A 127 -3.89 1.26 10.49
N ARG A 128 -3.44 0.11 9.98
CA ARG A 128 -3.69 -1.23 10.55
C ARG A 128 -5.19 -1.53 10.70
N GLU A 129 -6.02 -0.96 9.82
CA GLU A 129 -7.47 -1.18 9.80
C GLU A 129 -7.78 -2.66 9.46
N PRO A 130 -8.30 -3.45 10.42
CA PRO A 130 -8.52 -4.88 10.23
C PRO A 130 -9.61 -5.20 9.21
N ASP A 131 -10.49 -4.25 8.90
CA ASP A 131 -11.60 -4.39 7.98
C ASP A 131 -11.37 -3.71 6.62
N ALA A 132 -10.17 -3.16 6.39
CA ALA A 132 -9.81 -2.53 5.11
C ALA A 132 -9.68 -3.60 4.01
N PHE A 133 -10.17 -3.27 2.81
CA PHE A 133 -10.22 -4.23 1.71
C PHE A 133 -10.02 -3.56 0.35
N PRO A 134 -8.83 -3.69 -0.28
CA PRO A 134 -8.55 -3.09 -1.58
C PRO A 134 -9.20 -3.89 -2.72
N ALA A 135 -10.53 -3.85 -2.82
CA ALA A 135 -11.35 -4.64 -3.75
C ALA A 135 -10.97 -4.49 -5.24
N GLY A 136 -10.30 -3.39 -5.61
CA GLY A 136 -9.79 -3.14 -6.95
C GLY A 136 -8.65 -4.07 -7.38
N ASP A 137 -8.04 -4.79 -6.45
CA ASP A 137 -6.83 -5.59 -6.66
C ASP A 137 -7.07 -6.78 -7.60
N LEU A 138 -6.21 -6.95 -8.60
CA LEU A 138 -6.37 -7.98 -9.63
C LEU A 138 -6.22 -9.40 -9.06
N ALA A 139 -5.33 -9.62 -8.09
CA ALA A 139 -5.15 -10.93 -7.49
C ALA A 139 -6.36 -11.29 -6.61
N LEU A 140 -6.88 -10.33 -5.83
CA LEU A 140 -8.10 -10.53 -5.05
C LEU A 140 -9.30 -10.82 -5.96
N LYS A 141 -9.49 -10.04 -7.04
CA LYS A 141 -10.57 -10.27 -8.01
C LYS A 141 -10.50 -11.68 -8.61
N ARG A 142 -9.31 -12.13 -9.02
CA ARG A 142 -9.12 -13.48 -9.60
C ARG A 142 -9.43 -14.59 -8.60
N GLU A 143 -8.98 -14.48 -7.35
CA GLU A 143 -9.30 -15.49 -6.35
C GLU A 143 -10.78 -15.51 -5.98
N LEU A 144 -11.42 -14.34 -5.88
CA LEU A 144 -12.87 -14.24 -5.64
C LEU A 144 -13.69 -14.85 -6.78
N GLN A 145 -13.34 -14.55 -8.03
CA GLN A 145 -13.98 -15.15 -9.21
C GLN A 145 -13.83 -16.67 -9.22
N GLY A 146 -12.63 -17.19 -8.97
CA GLY A 146 -12.39 -18.64 -8.90
C GLY A 146 -13.14 -19.35 -7.76
N MET A 147 -13.51 -18.61 -6.71
CA MET A 147 -14.41 -19.11 -5.65
C MET A 147 -15.89 -19.02 -6.06
N SER A 148 -16.28 -18.06 -6.91
CA SER A 148 -17.67 -17.95 -7.40
C SER A 148 -18.03 -19.09 -8.33
N SER A 149 -17.10 -19.51 -9.19
CA SER A 149 -17.27 -20.66 -10.09
C SER A 149 -17.49 -22.02 -9.38
N GLN A 150 -17.39 -22.08 -8.05
CA GLN A 150 -17.51 -23.29 -7.24
C GLN A 150 -18.76 -23.30 -6.34
N VAL A 151 -19.62 -22.27 -6.40
CA VAL A 151 -20.78 -22.12 -5.52
C VAL A 151 -22.03 -21.81 -6.34
N PRO A 152 -23.20 -22.40 -6.03
CA PRO A 152 -24.48 -22.09 -6.69
C PRO A 152 -24.81 -20.59 -6.73
N ASP A 153 -25.57 -20.17 -7.75
CA ASP A 153 -25.82 -18.77 -8.13
C ASP A 153 -26.34 -17.86 -6.99
N ASP A 154 -27.03 -18.41 -6.00
CA ASP A 154 -27.62 -17.68 -4.87
C ASP A 154 -26.60 -16.93 -3.99
N TYR A 155 -25.30 -17.23 -4.12
CA TYR A 155 -24.20 -16.65 -3.33
C TYR A 155 -23.33 -15.63 -4.10
N GLN A 156 -23.62 -15.33 -5.36
CA GLN A 156 -22.56 -14.86 -6.26
C GLN A 156 -22.24 -13.37 -6.28
N GLU A 157 -23.13 -12.42 -5.95
CA GLU A 157 -22.86 -11.06 -6.46
C GLU A 157 -22.45 -9.95 -5.46
N ILE A 158 -22.77 -9.94 -4.17
CA ILE A 158 -22.56 -8.68 -3.39
C ILE A 158 -21.91 -8.84 -1.99
N ASN A 159 -21.89 -10.03 -1.38
CA ASN A 159 -21.62 -10.12 0.07
C ASN A 159 -20.39 -10.93 0.51
N ARG A 160 -19.54 -11.45 -0.38
CA ARG A 160 -18.40 -12.28 0.10
C ARG A 160 -17.35 -11.53 0.91
N PRO A 161 -16.92 -10.32 0.51
CA PRO A 161 -16.10 -9.51 1.41
C PRO A 161 -16.87 -9.17 2.70
N GLN A 162 -18.19 -8.96 2.62
CA GLN A 162 -19.02 -8.57 3.77
C GLN A 162 -19.09 -9.66 4.85
N VAL A 163 -19.10 -10.94 4.48
CA VAL A 163 -19.10 -12.04 5.47
C VAL A 163 -17.79 -12.15 6.26
N TRP A 164 -16.72 -11.50 5.82
CA TRP A 164 -15.44 -11.48 6.54
C TRP A 164 -15.30 -10.30 7.48
N ARG A 165 -16.30 -9.41 7.58
CA ARG A 165 -16.25 -8.32 8.55
C ARG A 165 -16.19 -8.87 9.99
N PRO A 166 -15.46 -8.22 10.90
CA PRO A 166 -14.65 -7.01 10.71
C PRO A 166 -13.17 -7.29 10.33
N TRP A 167 -12.87 -8.42 9.70
CA TRP A 167 -11.51 -8.94 9.45
C TRP A 167 -11.16 -9.05 7.96
N ARG A 168 -11.74 -8.20 7.11
CA ARG A 168 -11.51 -8.26 5.65
C ARG A 168 -10.05 -8.13 5.26
N ALA A 169 -9.22 -7.40 6.00
CA ALA A 169 -7.78 -7.29 5.74
C ALA A 169 -7.07 -8.65 5.84
N TYR A 170 -7.45 -9.48 6.82
CA TYR A 170 -6.90 -10.82 6.97
C TYR A 170 -7.34 -11.75 5.84
N ALA A 171 -8.59 -11.62 5.39
CA ALA A 171 -9.06 -12.34 4.21
C ALA A 171 -8.28 -11.93 2.96
N ALA A 172 -8.04 -10.63 2.75
CA ALA A 172 -7.18 -10.15 1.65
C ALA A 172 -5.78 -10.76 1.70
N MET A 173 -5.12 -10.74 2.86
CA MET A 173 -3.81 -11.36 3.06
C MET A 173 -3.82 -12.87 2.77
N TYR A 174 -4.89 -13.56 3.14
CA TYR A 174 -5.05 -14.99 2.87
C TYR A 174 -5.16 -15.26 1.36
N LEU A 175 -5.98 -14.49 0.66
CA LEU A 175 -6.19 -14.62 -0.77
C LEU A 175 -4.93 -14.28 -1.56
N TRP A 176 -4.19 -13.23 -1.20
CA TRP A 176 -2.89 -12.93 -1.81
C TRP A 176 -1.89 -14.06 -1.62
N LYS A 177 -1.79 -14.63 -0.41
CA LYS A 177 -0.89 -15.77 -0.15
C LYS A 177 -1.28 -17.00 -0.99
N LYS A 178 -2.59 -17.29 -1.07
CA LYS A 178 -3.14 -18.37 -1.91
C LYS A 178 -2.79 -18.13 -3.39
N HIS A 179 -2.98 -16.91 -3.88
CA HIS A 179 -2.67 -16.53 -5.27
C HIS A 179 -1.18 -16.71 -5.59
N ALA A 180 -0.30 -16.20 -4.73
CA ALA A 180 1.14 -16.35 -4.89
C ALA A 180 1.58 -17.82 -4.91
N THR A 181 1.04 -18.64 -4.00
CA THR A 181 1.36 -20.08 -3.93
C THR A 181 0.95 -20.83 -5.21
N LYS A 182 -0.21 -20.50 -5.80
CA LYS A 182 -0.66 -21.10 -7.06
C LYS A 182 0.26 -20.73 -8.24
N ASN A 183 0.71 -19.48 -8.30
CA ASN A 183 1.56 -19.02 -9.39
C ASN A 183 2.94 -19.70 -9.39
N VAL A 184 3.53 -19.96 -8.22
CA VAL A 184 4.80 -20.72 -8.11
C VAL A 184 4.64 -22.13 -8.66
N LYS A 185 3.60 -22.86 -8.24
CA LYS A 185 3.32 -24.22 -8.73
C LYS A 185 3.11 -24.27 -10.24
N ASN A 186 2.41 -23.29 -10.80
CA ASN A 186 2.17 -23.24 -12.25
C ASN A 186 3.44 -22.93 -13.07
N GLN A 187 4.44 -22.29 -12.47
CA GLN A 187 5.74 -22.07 -13.10
C GLN A 187 6.60 -23.33 -13.05
N GLU A 188 6.59 -24.08 -11.93
CA GLU A 188 7.34 -25.33 -11.78
C GLU A 188 6.82 -26.45 -12.70
N VAL A 189 5.52 -26.50 -13.00
CA VAL A 189 4.92 -27.50 -13.91
C VAL A 189 5.22 -27.20 -15.40
N ARG A 190 5.75 -26.01 -15.71
CA ARG A 190 6.06 -25.56 -17.08
C ARG A 190 7.56 -25.65 -17.43
N ILE A 191 8.38 -26.16 -16.52
CA ILE A 191 9.82 -26.43 -16.70
C ILE A 191 10.00 -27.95 -16.82
#